data_AF-A0AAV3ZJ40-F1
#
_entry.id   AF-A0AAV3ZJ40-F1
#
_cell.length_a   1.000
_cell.length_b   1.000
_cell.length_c   1.000
_cell.angle_alpha   90.00
_cell.angle_beta   90.00
_cell.angle_gamma   90.00
#
_symmetry.space_group_name_H-M   'P 1'
#
loop_
_entity.id
_entity.type
_entity.pdbx_description
1 polymer ?
#
loop_
_entity_poly.entity_id
_entity_poly.type
_entity_poly.pdbx_seq_one_letter_code
_entity_poly.pdbx_strand_id
1 'polypeptide(L)'
;MPVLLDWECSNKYKVLNNQGQQCYYAFEKSNVLCRQCCGPNRKFKIHVADNNKQTVFSIKRPFKCFAGCNWCAALRCAQDEVSVYAANGEQLGYVRQACSAWKPHYMILDAKKDPKFEIWGPCCPCTLCNQKIDFP
;
A
#
# COMPACT_ATOMS: atom_id res chain seq x y z
N MET A 1 -16.92 29.20 14.17
CA MET A 1 -16.06 28.06 14.58
C MET A 1 -16.09 27.06 13.43
N PRO A 2 -14.96 26.72 12.78
CA PRO A 2 -15.01 25.96 11.54
C PRO A 2 -15.44 24.52 11.82
N VAL A 3 -16.33 24.03 10.97
CA VAL A 3 -16.77 22.63 10.93
C VAL A 3 -15.56 21.78 10.54
N LEU A 4 -15.07 20.94 11.46
CA LEU A 4 -14.17 19.83 11.12
C LEU A 4 -14.98 18.82 10.30
N LEU A 5 -14.93 18.92 8.97
CA LEU A 5 -15.19 17.78 8.12
C LEU A 5 -13.87 17.01 8.04
N ASP A 6 -13.87 15.74 8.46
CA ASP A 6 -12.75 14.80 8.31
C ASP A 6 -12.45 14.57 6.81
N TRP A 7 -11.82 15.55 6.17
CA TRP A 7 -11.58 15.58 4.74
C TRP A 7 -10.30 14.79 4.41
N GLU A 8 -10.46 13.59 3.88
CA GLU A 8 -9.32 12.74 3.51
C GLU A 8 -8.60 13.29 2.24
N CYS A 9 -7.38 13.81 2.43
CA CYS A 9 -6.50 14.30 1.38
C CYS A 9 -5.67 13.18 0.73
N SER A 10 -5.04 13.45 -0.41
CA SER A 10 -4.05 12.53 -0.98
C SER A 10 -2.83 12.42 -0.07
N ASN A 11 -2.52 11.20 0.36
CA ASN A 11 -1.39 10.96 1.25
C ASN A 11 -0.05 11.24 0.56
N LYS A 12 0.89 11.81 1.32
CA LYS A 12 2.28 12.04 0.89
C LYS A 12 3.20 11.51 1.98
N TYR A 13 4.24 10.80 1.56
CA TYR A 13 5.19 10.13 2.43
C TYR A 13 6.62 10.50 2.03
N LYS A 14 7.48 10.64 3.03
CA LYS A 14 8.93 10.70 2.86
C LYS A 14 9.49 9.31 3.17
N VAL A 15 10.30 8.75 2.28
CA VAL A 15 10.98 7.48 2.50
C VAL A 15 12.41 7.79 2.90
N LEU A 16 12.79 7.39 4.10
CA LEU A 16 14.10 7.66 4.68
C LEU A 16 14.92 6.36 4.76
N ASN A 17 16.25 6.47 4.64
CA ASN A 17 17.16 5.39 5.01
C ASN A 17 17.38 5.33 6.53
N ASN A 18 18.22 4.38 6.97
CA ASN A 18 18.59 4.20 8.38
C ASN A 18 19.34 5.40 8.99
N GLN A 19 19.94 6.28 8.18
CA GLN A 19 20.59 7.52 8.60
C GLN A 19 19.62 8.71 8.66
N GLY A 20 18.34 8.50 8.37
CA GLY A 20 17.32 9.57 8.34
C GLY A 20 17.39 10.46 7.10
N GLN A 21 18.25 10.14 6.13
CA GLN A 21 18.30 10.85 4.86
C GLN A 21 17.16 10.39 3.96
N GLN A 22 16.55 11.34 3.25
CA GLN A 22 15.45 11.03 2.36
C GLN A 22 15.96 10.43 1.05
N CYS A 23 15.48 9.23 0.73
CA CYS A 23 15.82 8.53 -0.51
C CYS A 23 14.74 8.70 -1.58
N TYR A 24 13.46 8.71 -1.16
CA TYR A 24 12.33 8.83 -2.09
C TYR A 24 11.18 9.67 -1.51
N TYR A 25 10.35 10.16 -2.42
CA TYR A 25 9.03 10.73 -2.15
C TYR A 25 7.96 9.76 -2.65
N ALA A 26 6.94 9.47 -1.84
CA ALA A 26 5.77 8.74 -2.29
C ALA A 26 4.52 9.61 -2.17
N PHE A 27 3.65 9.61 -3.18
CA PHE A 27 2.41 10.38 -3.12
C PHE A 27 1.25 9.66 -3.79
N GLU A 28 0.09 9.73 -3.15
CA GLU A 28 -1.15 9.14 -3.61
C GLU A 28 -1.83 10.05 -4.66
N LYS A 29 -2.29 9.45 -5.75
CA LYS A 29 -3.28 10.00 -6.68
C LYS A 29 -4.53 9.13 -6.58
N SER A 30 -5.63 9.72 -6.11
CA SER A 30 -6.94 9.08 -6.01
C SER A 30 -8.04 10.10 -6.30
N ASN A 31 -9.23 9.63 -6.67
CA ASN A 31 -10.40 10.49 -6.86
C ASN A 31 -10.93 10.94 -5.49
N VAL A 32 -11.21 12.23 -5.33
CA VAL A 32 -11.75 12.84 -4.11
C VAL A 32 -13.02 12.12 -3.63
N LEU A 33 -13.98 11.85 -4.52
CA LEU A 33 -15.22 11.15 -4.17
C LEU A 33 -14.95 9.72 -3.68
N CYS A 34 -14.01 9.02 -4.29
CA CYS A 34 -13.63 7.68 -3.83
C CYS A 34 -12.96 7.71 -2.45
N ARG A 35 -12.25 8.78 -2.07
CA ARG A 35 -11.69 8.91 -0.72
C ARG A 35 -12.82 9.06 0.30
N GLN A 36 -13.70 10.03 0.10
CA GLN A 36 -14.74 10.33 1.09
C GLN A 36 -15.83 9.26 1.20
N CYS A 37 -16.20 8.58 0.10
CA CYS A 37 -17.29 7.60 0.12
C CYS A 37 -16.81 6.15 0.35
N CYS A 38 -15.53 5.85 0.12
CA CYS A 38 -15.04 4.47 0.13
C CYS A 38 -13.91 4.20 1.11
N GLY A 39 -13.31 5.21 1.75
CA GLY A 39 -12.28 5.05 2.77
C GLY A 39 -11.21 3.99 2.42
N PRO A 40 -11.07 2.88 3.18
CA PRO A 40 -10.06 1.84 2.94
C PRO A 40 -10.30 0.99 1.67
N ASN A 41 -11.53 0.98 1.15
CA ASN A 41 -11.92 0.23 -0.04
C ASN A 41 -11.50 0.93 -1.35
N ARG A 42 -11.04 2.18 -1.26
CA ARG A 42 -10.80 3.03 -2.43
C ARG A 42 -9.72 2.49 -3.38
N LYS A 43 -9.90 2.79 -4.67
CA LYS A 43 -8.82 2.71 -5.65
C LYS A 43 -7.83 3.86 -5.43
N PHE A 44 -6.54 3.59 -5.56
CA PHE A 44 -5.51 4.62 -5.54
C PHE A 44 -4.30 4.23 -6.39
N LYS A 45 -3.51 5.24 -6.77
CA LYS A 45 -2.20 5.05 -7.38
C LYS A 45 -1.16 5.79 -6.56
N ILE A 46 -0.14 5.11 -6.05
CA ILE A 46 1.01 5.74 -5.40
C ILE A 46 2.12 5.89 -6.44
N HIS A 47 2.66 7.08 -6.57
CA HIS A 47 3.88 7.34 -7.33
C HIS A 47 5.04 7.45 -6.37
N VAL A 48 6.12 6.72 -6.64
CA VAL A 48 7.38 6.81 -5.90
C VAL A 48 8.39 7.50 -6.79
N ALA A 49 8.92 8.62 -6.32
CA ALA A 49 9.87 9.46 -7.05
C ALA A 49 11.18 9.60 -6.28
N ASP A 50 12.28 9.76 -7.01
CA ASP A 50 13.58 10.07 -6.44
C ASP A 50 13.68 11.53 -5.97
N ASN A 51 14.85 11.90 -5.44
CA ASN A 51 15.12 13.27 -5.00
C ASN A 51 15.15 14.29 -6.16
N ASN A 52 15.27 13.83 -7.41
CA ASN A 52 15.20 14.64 -8.63
C ASN A 52 13.76 14.78 -9.14
N LYS A 53 12.77 14.33 -8.37
CA LYS A 53 11.33 14.32 -8.71
C LYS A 53 10.98 13.46 -9.93
N GLN A 54 11.86 12.53 -10.31
CA GLN A 54 11.58 11.57 -11.36
C GLN A 54 10.88 10.35 -10.77
N THR A 55 9.77 9.92 -11.37
CA THR A 55 9.07 8.70 -10.91
C THR A 55 9.96 7.49 -11.19
N VAL A 56 10.26 6.70 -10.17
CA VAL A 56 11.04 5.46 -10.26
C VAL A 56 10.11 4.28 -10.53
N PHE A 57 9.02 4.20 -9.77
CA PHE A 57 7.97 3.21 -9.98
C PHE A 57 6.62 3.72 -9.44
N SER A 58 5.56 3.00 -9.77
CA SER A 58 4.22 3.31 -9.26
C SER A 58 3.48 2.05 -8.84
N ILE A 59 2.66 2.19 -7.82
CA ILE A 59 1.83 1.14 -7.26
C ILE A 59 0.37 1.50 -7.57
N LYS A 60 -0.37 0.58 -8.16
CA LYS A 60 -1.79 0.76 -8.49
C LYS A 60 -2.62 -0.23 -7.70
N ARG A 61 -3.57 0.29 -6.93
CA ARG A 61 -4.56 -0.50 -6.21
C ARG A 61 -5.94 -0.31 -6.83
N PRO A 62 -6.64 -1.38 -7.26
CA PRO A 62 -8.03 -1.31 -7.67
C PRO A 62 -8.97 -1.08 -6.48
N PHE A 63 -10.23 -0.76 -6.75
CA PHE A 63 -11.26 -0.70 -5.71
C PHE A 63 -11.55 -2.12 -5.18
N LYS A 64 -11.75 -2.25 -3.86
CA LYS A 64 -12.03 -3.52 -3.20
C LYS A 64 -13.15 -3.34 -2.19
N CYS A 65 -14.23 -4.11 -2.27
CA CYS A 65 -15.40 -3.93 -1.39
C CYS A 65 -15.14 -4.33 0.08
N PHE A 66 -14.17 -5.22 0.33
CA PHE A 66 -13.87 -5.78 1.65
C PHE A 66 -12.37 -5.74 1.94
N ALA A 67 -11.77 -4.55 1.90
CA ALA A 67 -10.35 -4.37 2.17
C ALA A 67 -9.98 -4.54 3.66
N GLY A 68 -8.79 -5.09 3.93
CA GLY A 68 -8.14 -4.99 5.24
C GLY A 68 -8.44 -6.12 6.24
N CYS A 69 -9.19 -7.15 5.84
CA CYS A 69 -9.50 -8.30 6.69
C CYS A 69 -8.49 -9.46 6.46
N ASN A 70 -7.55 -9.68 7.38
CA ASN A 70 -6.47 -10.70 7.23
C ASN A 70 -6.99 -12.13 7.06
N TRP A 71 -7.93 -12.55 7.90
CA TRP A 71 -8.56 -13.88 7.83
C TRP A 71 -9.55 -14.04 6.67
N CYS A 72 -10.09 -12.93 6.12
CA CYS A 72 -10.98 -12.98 4.97
C CYS A 72 -10.24 -13.08 3.64
N ALA A 73 -8.90 -12.96 3.60
CA ALA A 73 -8.16 -12.97 2.34
C ALA A 73 -8.24 -14.31 1.59
N ALA A 74 -8.77 -15.38 2.22
CA ALA A 74 -9.17 -16.60 1.52
C ALA A 74 -10.39 -16.40 0.58
N LEU A 75 -11.23 -15.39 0.83
CA LEU A 75 -12.33 -15.00 -0.03
C LEU A 75 -11.81 -14.06 -1.13
N ARG A 76 -12.02 -14.43 -2.40
CA ARG A 76 -11.54 -13.65 -3.56
C ARG A 76 -12.00 -12.19 -3.56
N CYS A 77 -13.15 -11.88 -2.97
CA CYS A 77 -13.70 -10.52 -2.89
C CYS A 77 -13.02 -9.63 -1.83
N ALA A 78 -12.34 -10.23 -0.85
CA ALA A 78 -11.64 -9.55 0.24
C ALA A 78 -10.11 -9.58 0.09
N GLN A 79 -9.58 -10.45 -0.78
CA GLN A 79 -8.15 -10.47 -1.09
C GLN A 79 -7.71 -9.18 -1.78
N ASP A 80 -6.83 -8.44 -1.10
CA ASP A 80 -6.23 -7.23 -1.65
C ASP A 80 -5.02 -7.56 -2.54
N GLU A 81 -4.89 -6.87 -3.67
CA GLU A 81 -3.77 -7.02 -4.59
C GLU A 81 -3.44 -5.67 -5.22
N VAL A 82 -2.17 -5.32 -5.22
CA VAL A 82 -1.65 -4.13 -5.92
C VAL A 82 -0.68 -4.53 -7.02
N SER A 83 -0.73 -3.80 -8.12
CA SER A 83 0.18 -3.95 -9.25
C SER A 83 1.30 -2.92 -9.14
N VAL A 84 2.54 -3.34 -9.39
CA VAL A 84 3.72 -2.48 -9.37
C VAL A 84 4.26 -2.31 -10.79
N TYR A 85 4.49 -1.07 -11.20
CA TYR A 85 4.96 -0.70 -12.53
C TYR A 85 6.23 0.13 -12.46
N ALA A 86 7.17 -0.09 -13.36
CA ALA A 86 8.33 0.77 -13.54
C ALA A 86 7.94 2.15 -14.11
N ALA A 87 8.88 3.09 -14.08
CA ALA A 87 8.73 4.43 -14.65
C ALA A 87 8.28 4.42 -16.13
N ASN A 88 8.78 3.46 -16.91
CA ASN A 88 8.44 3.25 -18.33
C ASN A 88 7.05 2.60 -18.54
N GLY A 89 6.33 2.26 -17.48
CA GLY A 89 5.02 1.60 -17.54
C GLY A 89 5.07 0.07 -17.60
N GLU A 90 6.26 -0.54 -17.61
CA GLU A 90 6.42 -2.00 -17.57
C GLU A 90 5.92 -2.57 -16.25
N GLN A 91 5.22 -3.72 -16.30
CA GLN A 91 4.74 -4.42 -15.11
C GLN A 91 5.92 -5.13 -14.44
N LEU A 92 6.27 -4.73 -13.21
CA LEU A 92 7.35 -5.36 -12.43
C LEU A 92 6.86 -6.58 -11.64
N GLY A 93 5.63 -6.50 -11.12
CA GLY A 93 5.08 -7.57 -10.29
C GLY A 93 3.86 -7.14 -9.48
N TYR A 94 3.54 -7.91 -8.45
CA TYR A 94 2.35 -7.72 -7.64
C TYR A 94 2.68 -7.88 -6.16
N VAL A 95 1.92 -7.21 -5.31
CA VAL A 95 1.87 -7.52 -3.87
C VAL A 95 0.45 -7.95 -3.55
N ARG A 96 0.29 -9.16 -3.03
CA ARG A 96 -1.00 -9.79 -2.76
C ARG A 96 -1.13 -10.12 -1.29
N GLN A 97 -2.27 -9.80 -0.69
CA GLN A 97 -2.61 -10.23 0.66
C GLN A 97 -2.86 -11.75 0.68
N ALA A 98 -2.13 -12.45 1.54
CA ALA A 98 -2.35 -13.86 1.81
C ALA A 98 -3.27 -14.03 3.03
N CYS A 99 -3.97 -15.16 3.09
CA CYS A 99 -4.83 -15.48 4.22
C CYS A 99 -3.99 -15.85 5.43
N SER A 100 -4.27 -15.19 6.55
CA SER A 100 -3.60 -15.43 7.82
C SER A 100 -4.60 -15.22 8.96
N ALA A 101 -4.36 -15.87 10.10
CA ALA A 101 -5.30 -15.82 11.21
C ALA A 101 -5.43 -14.39 11.80
N TRP A 102 -4.31 -13.74 12.14
CA TRP A 102 -4.35 -12.41 12.77
C TRP A 102 -3.17 -11.48 12.44
N LYS A 103 -2.10 -11.97 11.82
CA LYS A 103 -0.94 -11.15 11.40
C LYS A 103 -1.09 -10.72 9.95
N PRO A 104 -0.81 -9.46 9.57
CA PRO A 104 -0.74 -9.09 8.16
C PRO A 104 0.27 -9.99 7.43
N HIS A 105 -0.14 -10.58 6.31
CA HIS A 105 0.69 -11.46 5.49
C HIS A 105 0.54 -11.07 4.03
N TYR A 106 1.64 -10.70 3.39
CA TYR A 106 1.66 -10.31 1.99
C TYR A 106 2.71 -11.10 1.22
N MET A 107 2.35 -11.53 0.02
CA MET A 107 3.24 -12.18 -0.93
C MET A 107 3.68 -11.18 -1.98
N ILE A 108 5.00 -11.09 -2.21
CA ILE A 108 5.60 -10.36 -3.32
C ILE A 108 5.74 -11.34 -4.48
N LEU A 109 5.09 -11.00 -5.58
CA LEU A 109 5.04 -11.81 -6.80
C LEU A 109 5.76 -11.06 -7.92
N ASP A 110 6.45 -11.78 -8.79
CA ASP A 110 7.01 -11.20 -10.01
C ASP A 110 5.92 -10.91 -11.07
N ALA A 111 6.33 -10.41 -12.25
CA ALA A 111 5.43 -10.13 -13.36
C ALA A 111 4.64 -11.36 -13.87
N LYS A 112 5.17 -12.58 -13.67
CA LYS A 112 4.51 -13.85 -14.02
C LYS A 112 3.57 -14.37 -12.91
N LYS A 113 3.49 -13.64 -11.80
CA LYS A 113 2.76 -14.00 -10.57
C LYS A 113 3.41 -15.14 -9.78
N ASP A 114 4.70 -15.40 -9.99
CA ASP A 114 5.45 -16.37 -9.20
C ASP A 114 5.88 -15.72 -7.87
N PRO A 115 5.63 -16.35 -6.71
CA PRO A 115 6.03 -15.82 -5.42
C PRO A 115 7.54 -15.81 -5.25
N LYS A 116 8.08 -14.67 -4.80
CA LYS A 116 9.51 -14.47 -4.55
C LYS A 116 9.82 -14.19 -3.09
N PHE A 117 8.98 -13.41 -2.43
CA PHE A 117 9.18 -13.01 -1.03
C PHE A 117 7.85 -12.95 -0.29
N GLU A 118 7.94 -12.99 1.03
CA GLU A 118 6.81 -12.77 1.92
C GLU A 118 7.11 -11.64 2.90
N ILE A 119 6.10 -10.86 3.22
CA ILE A 119 6.13 -9.81 4.22
C ILE A 119 5.16 -10.20 5.32
N TRP A 120 5.66 -10.31 6.55
CA TRP A 120 4.88 -10.54 7.74
C TRP A 120 4.86 -9.28 8.60
N GLY A 121 3.66 -8.78 8.88
CA GLY A 121 3.44 -7.67 9.80
C GLY A 121 3.33 -8.14 11.26
N PRO A 122 3.44 -7.20 12.22
CA PRO A 122 3.19 -7.47 13.62
C PRO A 122 1.74 -7.89 13.85
N CYS A 123 1.51 -8.65 14.92
CA CYS A 123 0.17 -9.00 15.37
C CYS A 123 -0.56 -7.73 15.85
N CYS A 124 -1.83 -7.56 15.46
CA CYS A 124 -2.71 -6.45 15.84
C CYS A 124 -2.18 -5.06 15.43
N PRO A 125 -2.72 -4.42 14.37
CA PRO A 125 -2.35 -3.05 13.97
C PRO A 125 -2.88 -1.96 14.92
N CYS A 126 -3.14 -2.29 16.20
CA CYS A 126 -3.53 -1.30 17.19
C CYS A 126 -2.37 -0.33 17.41
N THR A 127 -2.69 0.96 17.48
CA THR A 127 -1.77 2.10 17.63
C THR A 127 -0.84 2.02 18.85
N LEU A 128 -1.10 1.07 19.77
CA LEU A 128 -0.25 0.75 20.92
C LEU A 128 1.05 0.04 20.53
N CYS A 129 1.08 -0.61 19.37
CA CYS A 129 2.18 -1.47 18.92
C CYS A 129 2.96 -0.83 17.77
N ASN A 130 3.36 0.45 17.87
CA ASN A 130 4.25 1.15 16.92
C ASN A 130 5.65 0.49 16.87
N GLN A 131 5.72 -0.76 16.45
CA GLN A 131 6.93 -1.52 16.29
C GLN A 131 7.56 -1.14 14.96
N LYS A 132 8.84 -0.80 15.00
CA LYS A 132 9.66 -0.81 13.78
C LYS A 132 9.66 -2.25 13.26
N ILE A 133 9.26 -2.40 12.01
CA ILE A 133 9.36 -3.68 11.31
C ILE A 133 10.72 -3.66 10.63
N ASP A 134 11.64 -4.45 11.14
CA ASP A 134 12.92 -4.67 10.49
C ASP A 134 12.68 -5.64 9.33
N PHE A 135 12.89 -5.16 8.11
CA PHE A 135 12.90 -6.02 6.93
C PHE A 135 14.28 -6.68 6.85
N PRO A 136 14.36 -8.00 6.60
CA PRO A 136 15.63 -8.72 6.45
C PRO A 136 16.45 -8.21 5.25
#